data_AF-A0A8S0PID4-F1
#
_entry.id   AF-A0A8S0PID4-F1
#
_cell.length_a   1.000
_cell.length_b   1.000
_cell.length_c   1.000
_cell.angle_alpha   90.00
_cell.angle_beta   90.00
_cell.angle_gamma   90.00
#
_symmetry.space_group_name_H-M   'P 1'
#
loop_
_entity.id
_entity.type
_entity.pdbx_description
1 polymer ?
#
loop_
_entity_poly.entity_id
_entity_poly.type
_entity_poly.pdbx_seq_one_letter_code
_entity_poly.pdbx_strand_id
1 'polypeptide(L)'
;MSDIYSFGVVLLEIITGRRIIDNSRPSEEQNLIAWAQPLFKDKKKFHLMADPLLEEDYPVKALYQVLAVAAMCLQEEATKRPLITDVVAALEHLSMNKS
;
A
#
# COMPACT_ATOMS: atom_id res chain seq x y z
N MET A 1 -8.91 -13.56 12.59
CA MET A 1 -7.45 -13.30 12.50
C MET A 1 -7.20 -12.70 11.14
N SER A 2 -6.57 -11.55 11.05
CA SER A 2 -6.16 -11.08 9.73
C SER A 2 -4.89 -10.28 9.82
N ASP A 3 -3.86 -10.89 10.41
CA ASP A 3 -2.53 -10.30 10.51
C ASP A 3 -2.02 -9.84 9.14
N ILE A 4 -2.45 -10.50 8.06
CA ILE A 4 -2.22 -10.07 6.67
C ILE A 4 -2.93 -8.75 6.31
N TYR A 5 -4.20 -8.57 6.70
CA TYR A 5 -4.91 -7.30 6.45
C TYR A 5 -4.31 -6.18 7.27
N SER A 6 -4.06 -6.42 8.56
CA SER A 6 -3.39 -5.44 9.43
C SER A 6 -2.01 -5.08 8.90
N PHE A 7 -1.25 -6.07 8.40
CA PHE A 7 0.02 -5.82 7.70
C PHE A 7 -0.18 -4.97 6.44
N GLY A 8 -1.20 -5.27 5.63
CA GLY A 8 -1.54 -4.48 4.44
C GLY A 8 -1.86 -3.02 4.77
N VAL A 9 -2.54 -2.76 5.89
CA VAL A 9 -2.80 -1.41 6.40
C VAL A 9 -1.47 -0.72 6.74
N VAL A 10 -0.62 -1.36 7.55
CA VAL A 10 0.68 -0.80 7.95
C VAL A 10 1.59 -0.57 6.74
N LEU A 11 1.61 -1.49 5.78
CA LEU A 11 2.37 -1.34 4.55
C LEU A 11 1.88 -0.11 3.75
N LEU A 12 0.57 0.13 3.70
CA LEU A 12 0.01 1.30 3.05
C LEU A 12 0.34 2.59 3.80
N GLU A 13 0.35 2.58 5.14
CA GLU A 13 0.80 3.72 5.95
C GLU A 13 2.26 4.08 5.62
N ILE A 14 3.13 3.07 5.48
CA ILE A 14 4.55 3.27 5.11
C ILE A 14 4.69 3.84 3.71
N ILE A 15 3.95 3.32 2.72
CA ILE A 15 4.03 3.79 1.33
C ILE A 15 3.57 5.25 1.20
N THR A 16 2.53 5.63 1.95
CA THR A 16 1.82 6.90 1.78
C THR A 16 2.28 7.99 2.74
N GLY A 17 3.00 7.65 3.79
CA GLY A 17 3.32 8.58 4.89
C GLY A 17 2.08 9.03 5.68
N ARG A 18 0.93 8.38 5.49
CA ARG A 18 -0.34 8.73 6.14
C ARG A 18 -0.67 7.77 7.27
N ARG A 19 -1.36 8.26 8.29
CA ARG A 19 -1.97 7.41 9.32
C ARG A 19 -3.27 6.81 8.82
N ILE A 20 -3.61 5.62 9.29
CA ILE A 20 -4.88 4.94 8.97
C ILE A 20 -6.10 5.81 9.27
N ILE A 21 -6.06 6.56 10.38
CA ILE A 21 -7.05 7.55 10.78
C ILE A 21 -6.34 8.89 11.04
N ASP A 22 -6.71 9.91 10.29
CA ASP A 22 -6.17 11.27 10.39
C ASP A 22 -7.30 12.31 10.39
N ASN A 23 -7.73 12.71 11.60
CA ASN A 23 -8.83 13.66 11.79
C ASN A 23 -8.48 15.10 11.35
N SER A 24 -7.21 15.38 11.02
CA SER A 24 -6.80 16.70 10.50
C SER A 24 -7.10 16.90 9.02
N ARG A 25 -7.42 15.81 8.31
CA ARG A 25 -7.74 15.80 6.88
C ARG A 25 -9.23 16.04 6.60
N PRO A 26 -9.60 16.43 5.36
CA PRO A 26 -11.00 16.46 4.92
C PRO A 26 -11.69 15.11 5.20
N SER A 27 -12.99 15.13 5.50
CA SER A 27 -13.76 13.97 5.94
C SER A 27 -13.59 12.72 5.04
N GLU A 28 -13.47 12.93 3.73
CA GLU A 28 -13.29 11.89 2.71
C GLU A 28 -11.89 11.23 2.73
N GLU A 29 -10.90 11.92 3.31
CA GLU A 29 -9.50 11.48 3.40
C GLU A 29 -9.08 11.06 4.82
N GLN A 30 -9.97 11.14 5.80
CA GLN A 30 -9.63 10.79 7.19
C GLN A 30 -9.32 9.30 7.35
N ASN A 31 -9.95 8.45 6.54
CA ASN A 31 -9.70 7.01 6.53
C ASN A 31 -8.82 6.65 5.32
N LEU A 32 -7.61 6.16 5.59
CA LEU A 32 -6.62 5.82 4.57
C LEU A 32 -7.15 4.79 3.56
N ILE A 33 -7.91 3.79 4.01
CA ILE A 33 -8.44 2.73 3.16
C ILE A 33 -9.51 3.27 2.22
N ALA A 34 -10.45 4.06 2.75
CA ALA A 34 -11.48 4.70 1.94
C ALA A 34 -10.89 5.61 0.86
N TRP A 35 -9.83 6.36 1.21
CA TRP A 35 -9.11 7.22 0.27
C TRP A 35 -8.33 6.43 -0.79
N ALA A 36 -7.66 5.34 -0.41
CA ALA A 36 -6.80 4.56 -1.32
C ALA A 36 -7.60 3.62 -2.24
N GLN A 37 -8.76 3.12 -1.81
CA GLN A 37 -9.60 2.17 -2.57
C GLN A 37 -9.89 2.61 -4.02
N PRO A 38 -10.31 3.86 -4.31
CA PRO A 38 -10.49 4.30 -5.71
C PRO A 38 -9.17 4.42 -6.49
N LEU A 39 -8.04 4.65 -5.82
CA LEU A 39 -6.73 4.79 -6.45
C LEU A 39 -6.15 3.43 -6.88
N PHE A 40 -6.43 2.35 -6.13
CA PHE A 40 -6.06 0.99 -6.52
C PHE A 40 -6.67 0.52 -7.85
N LYS A 41 -7.76 1.15 -8.30
CA LYS A 41 -8.44 0.80 -9.57
C LYS A 41 -7.74 1.34 -10.80
N ASP A 42 -6.86 2.33 -10.66
CA ASP A 42 -6.16 2.97 -11.77
C ASP A 42 -4.66 3.06 -11.50
N LYS A 43 -3.88 2.23 -12.18
CA LYS A 43 -2.41 2.23 -12.07
C LYS A 43 -1.79 3.58 -12.38
N LYS A 44 -2.44 4.43 -13.20
CA LYS A 44 -1.95 5.79 -13.48
C LYS A 44 -1.98 6.68 -12.26
N LYS A 45 -2.80 6.37 -11.25
CA LYS A 45 -2.95 7.13 -10.00
C LYS A 45 -2.03 6.65 -8.88
N PHE A 46 -1.21 5.62 -9.10
CA PHE A 46 -0.37 5.04 -8.05
C PHE A 46 0.65 6.05 -7.49
N HIS A 47 1.15 6.96 -8.33
CA HIS A 47 2.03 8.05 -7.88
C HIS A 47 1.38 8.96 -6.82
N LEU A 48 0.04 9.12 -6.83
CA LEU A 48 -0.69 9.91 -5.81
C LEU A 48 -0.68 9.26 -4.42
N MET A 49 -0.30 7.99 -4.34
CA MET A 49 -0.19 7.23 -3.09
C MET A 49 1.23 7.19 -2.52
N ALA A 50 2.23 7.74 -3.21
CA ALA A 50 3.57 7.83 -2.65
C ALA A 50 3.62 8.91 -1.56
N ASP A 51 4.41 8.68 -0.52
CA ASP A 51 4.70 9.68 0.50
C ASP A 51 5.31 10.95 -0.16
N PRO A 52 4.67 12.13 -0.01
CA PRO A 52 5.18 13.38 -0.56
C PRO A 52 6.61 13.72 -0.11
N LEU A 53 7.04 13.23 1.06
CA LEU A 53 8.39 13.44 1.58
C LEU A 53 9.47 12.67 0.81
N LEU A 54 9.08 11.74 -0.06
CA LEU A 54 10.01 11.07 -0.98
C LEU A 54 10.35 11.93 -2.20
N GLU A 55 9.63 13.02 -2.46
CA GLU A 55 9.94 13.99 -3.54
C GLU A 55 10.17 13.34 -4.93
N GLU A 56 9.38 12.30 -5.26
CA GLU A 56 9.53 11.48 -6.48
C GLU A 56 10.85 10.68 -6.58
N ASP A 57 11.68 10.68 -5.53
CA ASP A 57 12.89 9.88 -5.41
C ASP A 57 12.58 8.44 -4.99
N TYR A 58 11.92 7.72 -5.90
CA TYR A 58 11.66 6.29 -5.75
C TYR A 58 11.55 5.59 -7.11
N PRO A 59 11.92 4.31 -7.21
CA PRO A 59 11.69 3.54 -8.42
C PRO A 59 10.18 3.33 -8.64
N VAL A 60 9.60 3.94 -9.68
CA VAL A 60 8.16 3.85 -10.01
C VAL A 60 7.70 2.39 -10.10
N LYS A 61 8.52 1.51 -10.66
CA LYS A 61 8.23 0.08 -10.75
C LYS A 61 8.10 -0.57 -9.37
N ALA A 62 9.00 -0.23 -8.44
CA ALA A 62 8.95 -0.74 -7.07
C ALA A 62 7.70 -0.24 -6.34
N LEU A 63 7.34 1.04 -6.50
CA LEU A 63 6.08 1.59 -5.97
C LEU A 63 4.87 0.78 -6.46
N TYR A 64 4.83 0.45 -7.75
CA TYR A 64 3.70 -0.28 -8.33
C TYR A 64 3.58 -1.70 -7.78
N GLN A 65 4.71 -2.36 -7.60
CA GLN A 65 4.75 -3.72 -7.07
C GLN A 65 4.38 -3.74 -5.58
N VAL A 66 4.90 -2.82 -4.77
CA VAL A 66 4.58 -2.77 -3.33
C VAL A 66 3.12 -2.37 -3.09
N LEU A 67 2.55 -1.47 -3.89
CA LEU A 67 1.11 -1.16 -3.86
C LEU A 67 0.25 -2.37 -4.26
N ALA A 68 0.70 -3.19 -5.23
CA ALA A 68 0.00 -4.42 -5.57
C ALA A 68 -0.01 -5.42 -4.40
N VAL A 69 1.11 -5.56 -3.67
CA VAL A 69 1.19 -6.38 -2.45
C VAL A 69 0.22 -5.86 -1.39
N ALA A 70 0.20 -4.55 -1.14
CA ALA A 70 -0.75 -3.93 -0.21
C ALA A 70 -2.21 -4.19 -0.62
N ALA A 71 -2.55 -4.03 -1.90
CA ALA A 71 -3.91 -4.27 -2.41
C ALA A 71 -4.36 -5.74 -2.25
N MET A 72 -3.45 -6.71 -2.42
CA MET A 72 -3.74 -8.12 -2.18
C MET A 72 -3.94 -8.42 -0.69
N CYS A 73 -3.14 -7.80 0.19
CA CYS A 73 -3.31 -7.94 1.63
C CYS A 73 -4.64 -7.34 2.13
N LEU A 74 -5.10 -6.26 1.50
CA LEU A 74 -6.30 -5.50 1.86
C LEU A 74 -7.60 -6.04 1.23
N GLN A 75 -7.59 -7.22 0.59
CA GLN A 75 -8.81 -7.84 0.06
C GLN A 75 -9.85 -8.05 1.17
N GLU A 76 -11.13 -7.78 0.88
CA GLU A 76 -12.23 -7.99 1.83
C GLU A 76 -12.39 -9.48 2.18
N GLU A 77 -12.30 -10.35 1.17
CA GLU A 77 -12.33 -11.79 1.34
C GLU A 77 -10.99 -12.31 1.85
N ALA A 78 -10.98 -12.91 3.05
CA ALA A 78 -9.76 -13.45 3.67
C ALA A 78 -9.06 -14.52 2.82
N THR A 79 -9.81 -15.30 2.04
CA THR A 79 -9.30 -16.34 1.14
C THR A 79 -8.56 -15.79 -0.08
N LYS A 80 -8.76 -14.51 -0.42
CA LYS A 80 -8.05 -13.82 -1.50
C LYS A 80 -6.76 -13.15 -1.03
N ARG A 81 -6.52 -13.11 0.29
CA ARG A 81 -5.30 -12.55 0.86
C ARG A 81 -4.15 -13.56 0.70
N PRO A 82 -2.93 -13.09 0.41
CA PRO A 82 -1.77 -13.96 0.26
C PRO A 82 -1.33 -14.57 1.60
N LEU A 83 -0.51 -15.62 1.54
CA LEU A 83 0.20 -16.09 2.72
C LEU A 83 1.29 -15.09 3.09
N ILE A 84 1.63 -15.01 4.39
CA ILE A 84 2.71 -14.11 4.83
C ILE A 84 4.05 -14.44 4.18
N THR A 85 4.28 -15.71 3.86
CA THR A 85 5.48 -16.17 3.13
C THR A 85 5.56 -15.59 1.73
N ASP A 86 4.42 -15.45 1.03
CA ASP A 86 4.37 -14.87 -0.31
C ASP A 86 4.60 -13.36 -0.26
N VAL A 87 4.06 -12.70 0.77
CA VAL A 87 4.29 -11.27 1.04
C VAL A 87 5.77 -11.01 1.29
N VAL A 88 6.41 -11.80 2.16
CA VAL A 88 7.85 -11.67 2.45
C VAL A 88 8.68 -11.89 1.19
N ALA A 89 8.42 -12.96 0.44
CA ALA A 89 9.15 -13.24 -0.81
C ALA A 89 9.01 -12.10 -1.83
N ALA A 90 7.82 -11.51 -1.96
CA ALA A 90 7.60 -10.36 -2.84
C ALA A 90 8.40 -9.13 -2.38
N LEU A 91 8.42 -8.84 -1.08
CA LEU A 91 9.17 -7.71 -0.52
C LEU A 91 10.69 -7.91 -0.59
N GLU A 92 11.17 -9.13 -0.37
CA GLU A 92 12.59 -9.49 -0.54
C GLU A 92 13.03 -9.26 -1.99
N HIS A 93 12.24 -9.73 -2.97
CA HIS A 93 12.51 -9.49 -4.38
C HIS A 93 12.55 -8.00 -4.73
N LEU A 94 11.67 -7.18 -4.13
CA LEU A 94 11.68 -5.73 -4.30
C LEU A 94 12.93 -5.08 -3.71
N SER A 95 13.38 -5.54 -2.55
CA SER A 95 14.57 -5.01 -1.87
C SER A 95 15.87 -5.30 -2.63
N MET A 96 15.91 -6.41 -3.38
CA MET A 96 17.07 -6.85 -4.15
C MET A 96 17.17 -6.14 -5.51
N ASN A 97 16.05 -5.68 -6.08
CA ASN A 97 16.00 -5.01 -7.37
C ASN A 97 16.34 -3.52 -7.28
N LYS A 98 17.42 -3.16 -6.57
CA LYS A 98 18.01 -1.81 -6.64
C LYS A 98 18.64 -1.63 -8.03
N SER A 99 17.96 -0.97 -8.94
CA SER A 99 18.52 -0.52 -10.23
C SER A 99 17.88 0.77 -10.66
#